data_AF-A0A929PIB0-F1
#
_entry.id   AF-A0A929PIB0-F1
#
_cell.length_a   1.000
_cell.length_b   1.000
_cell.length_c   1.000
_cell.angle_alpha   90.00
_cell.angle_beta   90.00
_cell.angle_gamma   90.00
#
_symmetry.space_group_name_H-M   'P 1'
#
loop_
_entity.id
_entity.type
_entity.pdbx_description
1 polymer ?
#
loop_
_entity_poly.entity_id
_entity_poly.type
_entity_poly.pdbx_seq_one_letter_code
_entity_poly.pdbx_strand_id
1 'polypeptide(L)'
;MVTGKKPQKEEWGLVLDYLPYGSPEDNRPVYQKKPLVQAVGDSHFVLMELMLKDDIVPLTQDRVYIGEGDRDVIDHVKRRVTYDELTHGSQMELPFILENIILENESKYVDFFNDAYPITNRLHMLEL
;
A
#
# COMPACT_ATOMS: atom_id res chain seq x y z
N MET A 1 -2.89 -4.59 30.02
CA MET A 1 -1.62 -4.57 29.27
C MET A 1 -1.99 -4.72 27.80
N VAL A 2 -2.09 -3.62 27.05
CA VAL A 2 -2.31 -3.69 25.61
C VAL A 2 -0.97 -4.09 25.00
N THR A 3 -0.87 -5.32 24.55
CA THR A 3 0.31 -5.82 23.84
C THR A 3 0.50 -4.94 22.61
N GLY A 4 1.51 -4.07 22.64
CA GLY A 4 1.98 -3.34 21.46
C GLY A 4 2.54 -4.33 20.46
N LYS A 5 1.67 -4.98 19.69
CA LYS A 5 2.04 -5.82 18.56
C LYS A 5 2.78 -4.88 17.61
N LYS A 6 4.08 -5.15 17.35
CA LYS A 6 4.83 -4.39 16.36
C LYS A 6 3.99 -4.35 15.07
N PRO A 7 3.84 -3.17 14.42
CA PRO A 7 3.06 -3.09 13.20
C PRO A 7 3.58 -4.15 12.24
N GLN A 8 2.71 -5.08 11.88
CA GLN A 8 3.06 -6.18 11.01
C GLN A 8 3.51 -5.58 9.67
N LYS A 9 4.66 -6.02 9.18
CA LYS A 9 5.18 -5.52 7.92
C LYS A 9 4.32 -6.08 6.80
N GLU A 10 4.10 -5.28 5.77
CA GLU A 10 3.53 -5.76 4.51
C GLU A 10 4.58 -6.65 3.83
N GLU A 11 4.14 -7.79 3.30
CA GLU A 11 4.99 -8.66 2.49
C GLU A 11 4.81 -8.42 0.99
N TRP A 12 3.63 -7.97 0.60
CA TRP A 12 3.24 -7.68 -0.77
C TRP A 12 2.57 -6.31 -0.85
N GLY A 13 2.70 -5.67 -2.01
CA GLY A 13 1.97 -4.45 -2.33
C GLY A 13 1.51 -4.45 -3.78
N LEU A 14 0.48 -3.65 -4.06
CA LEU A 14 -0.01 -3.40 -5.40
C LEU A 14 0.38 -1.99 -5.84
N VAL A 15 0.89 -1.89 -7.07
CA VAL A 15 1.37 -0.63 -7.68
C VAL A 15 0.19 0.29 -7.99
N LEU A 16 0.20 1.50 -7.43
CA LEU A 16 -0.78 2.56 -7.70
C LEU A 16 -0.35 3.42 -8.90
N ASP A 17 0.92 3.81 -8.94
CA ASP A 17 1.45 4.69 -9.98
C ASP A 17 2.98 4.56 -10.08
N TYR A 18 3.50 4.65 -11.30
CA TYR A 18 4.94 4.63 -11.58
C TYR A 18 5.42 6.03 -11.94
N LEU A 19 6.39 6.54 -11.17
CA LEU A 19 6.94 7.89 -11.29
C LEU A 19 8.37 7.83 -11.82
N PRO A 20 8.58 7.84 -13.15
CA PRO A 20 9.90 7.68 -13.77
C PRO A 20 10.87 8.81 -13.40
N TYR A 21 10.35 10.00 -13.09
CA TYR A 21 11.14 11.16 -12.70
C TYR A 21 11.12 11.42 -11.18
N GLY A 22 10.73 10.42 -10.38
CA GLY A 22 10.60 10.54 -8.94
C GLY A 22 9.37 11.35 -8.50
N SER A 23 9.29 11.63 -7.20
CA SER A 23 8.14 12.33 -6.63
C SER A 23 8.04 13.78 -7.14
N PRO A 24 6.83 14.29 -7.45
CA PRO A 24 6.60 15.70 -7.78
C PRO A 24 7.03 16.64 -6.66
N GLU A 25 6.84 16.22 -5.41
CA GLU A 25 7.19 16.97 -4.19
C GLU A 25 8.71 17.03 -3.92
N ASP A 26 9.49 16.23 -4.66
CA ASP A 26 10.94 16.24 -4.53
C ASP A 26 11.53 17.49 -5.21
N ASN A 27 12.02 18.44 -4.42
CA ASN A 27 12.59 19.69 -4.94
C ASN A 27 14.03 19.55 -5.47
N ARG A 28 14.61 18.35 -5.43
CA ARG A 28 15.97 18.12 -5.96
C ARG A 28 16.01 18.25 -7.49
N PRO A 29 17.17 18.59 -8.06
CA PRO A 29 17.35 18.62 -9.51
C PRO A 29 16.99 17.28 -10.16
N VAL A 30 16.41 17.31 -11.37
CA VAL A 30 15.91 16.12 -12.09
C VAL A 30 16.96 15.01 -12.19
N TYR A 31 18.23 15.34 -12.41
CA TYR A 31 19.32 14.37 -12.52
C TYR A 31 19.63 13.60 -11.21
N GLN A 32 19.13 14.07 -10.06
CA GLN A 32 19.27 13.40 -8.77
C GLN A 32 18.02 12.58 -8.41
N LYS A 33 16.92 12.80 -9.13
CA LYS A 33 15.68 12.07 -8.89
C LYS A 33 15.83 10.67 -9.47
N LYS A 34 15.42 9.68 -8.69
CA LYS A 34 15.36 8.29 -9.11
C LYS A 34 13.90 7.89 -9.36
N PRO A 35 13.65 6.97 -10.30
CA PRO A 35 12.33 6.38 -10.48
C PRO A 35 11.83 5.78 -9.17
N LEU A 36 10.55 5.95 -8.89
CA LEU A 36 9.89 5.34 -7.74
C LEU A 36 8.47 4.96 -8.08
N VAL A 37 7.88 4.15 -7.22
CA VAL A 37 6.49 3.72 -7.33
C VAL A 37 5.73 4.09 -6.08
N GLN A 38 4.49 4.54 -6.23
CA GLN A 38 3.53 4.56 -5.13
C GLN A 38 2.74 3.26 -5.14
N ALA A 39 2.56 2.65 -3.96
CA ALA A 39 1.90 1.36 -3.81
C ALA A 39 1.09 1.29 -2.52
N VAL A 40 0.15 0.34 -2.48
CA VAL A 40 -0.64 -0.01 -1.29
C VAL A 40 -0.34 -1.45 -0.86
N GLY A 41 -0.12 -1.69 0.42
CA GLY A 41 0.05 -3.05 0.96
C GLY A 41 -1.24 -3.86 0.87
N ASP A 42 -1.13 -5.17 0.63
CA ASP A 42 -2.31 -6.04 0.45
C ASP A 42 -2.97 -6.47 1.77
N SER A 43 -2.24 -6.41 2.88
CA SER A 43 -2.69 -6.97 4.15
C SER A 43 -3.21 -5.92 5.13
N HIS A 44 -2.53 -4.77 5.22
CA HIS A 44 -2.88 -3.67 6.13
C HIS A 44 -3.09 -2.34 5.40
N PHE A 45 -3.15 -2.35 4.07
CA PHE A 45 -3.39 -1.18 3.24
C PHE A 45 -2.41 -0.01 3.50
N VAL A 46 -1.18 -0.33 3.89
CA VAL A 46 -0.15 0.70 4.13
C VAL A 46 0.25 1.34 2.81
N LEU A 47 0.11 2.66 2.71
CA LEU A 47 0.55 3.43 1.55
C LEU A 47 2.06 3.71 1.63
N MET A 48 2.77 3.48 0.53
CA MET A 48 4.24 3.50 0.50
C MET A 48 4.80 4.07 -0.80
N GLU A 49 5.97 4.70 -0.71
CA GLU A 49 6.88 4.90 -1.83
C GLU A 49 7.92 3.78 -1.86
N LEU A 50 8.07 3.13 -3.01
CA LEU A 50 9.00 2.03 -3.25
C LEU A 50 10.07 2.45 -4.25
N MET A 51 11.32 2.09 -3.98
CA MET A 51 12.41 2.20 -4.94
C MET A 51 12.51 0.92 -5.75
N LEU A 52 12.67 1.06 -7.06
CA LEU A 52 12.83 -0.05 -7.99
C LEU A 52 14.29 -0.47 -8.11
N LYS A 53 14.51 -1.74 -8.47
CA LYS A 53 15.80 -2.15 -9.01
C LYS A 53 16.03 -1.48 -10.37
N ASP A 54 17.29 -1.38 -10.76
CA ASP A 54 17.68 -0.71 -12.01
C ASP A 54 17.02 -1.38 -13.22
N ASP A 55 16.62 -0.56 -14.21
CA ASP A 55 16.02 -0.96 -15.49
C ASP A 55 14.68 -1.73 -15.42
N ILE A 56 13.96 -1.67 -14.29
CA ILE A 56 12.62 -2.25 -14.15
C ILE A 56 11.54 -1.17 -14.25
N VAL A 57 10.50 -1.44 -15.06
CA VAL A 57 9.32 -0.58 -15.19
C VAL A 57 8.09 -1.42 -14.86
N PRO A 58 7.51 -1.26 -13.65
CA PRO A 58 6.29 -1.96 -13.27
C PRO A 58 5.06 -1.31 -13.90
N LEU A 59 4.00 -2.09 -14.05
CA LEU A 59 2.70 -1.62 -14.48
C LEU A 59 1.83 -1.26 -13.27
N THR A 60 0.88 -0.36 -13.48
CA THR A 60 -0.19 -0.12 -12.51
C THR A 60 -0.94 -1.42 -12.25
N GLN A 61 -1.33 -1.64 -10.99
CA GLN A 61 -1.97 -2.85 -10.47
C GLN A 61 -1.06 -4.09 -10.36
N ASP A 62 0.22 -4.01 -10.72
CA ASP A 62 1.16 -5.11 -10.50
C ASP A 62 1.29 -5.43 -9.01
N ARG A 63 1.25 -6.72 -8.68
CA ARG A 63 1.52 -7.23 -7.34
C ARG A 63 3.01 -7.48 -7.17
N VAL A 64 3.66 -6.72 -6.30
CA VAL A 64 5.10 -6.74 -6.07
C VAL A 64 5.46 -7.22 -4.67
N TYR A 65 6.52 -8.03 -4.58
CA TYR A 65 7.03 -8.50 -3.29
C TYR A 65 7.91 -7.44 -2.62
N ILE A 66 7.62 -7.15 -1.35
CA ILE A 66 8.29 -6.14 -0.51
C ILE A 66 8.72 -6.69 0.86
N GLY A 67 8.61 -8.00 1.06
CA GLY A 67 9.02 -8.71 2.28
C GLY A 67 10.54 -8.77 2.48
N GLU A 68 11.00 -9.48 3.50
CA GLU A 68 12.43 -9.52 3.88
C GLU A 68 13.29 -10.45 3.00
N GLY A 69 12.67 -11.25 2.13
CA GLY A 69 13.36 -12.14 1.19
C GLY A 69 13.94 -11.45 -0.04
N ASP A 70 14.33 -12.24 -1.03
CA ASP A 70 14.77 -11.71 -2.33
C ASP A 70 13.58 -11.13 -3.10
N ARG A 71 13.80 -10.03 -3.81
CA ARG A 71 12.76 -9.21 -4.45
C ARG A 71 13.10 -9.03 -5.91
N ASP A 72 12.19 -9.36 -6.82
CA ASP A 72 12.50 -9.25 -8.25
C ASP A 72 12.44 -7.80 -8.76
N VAL A 73 11.44 -7.04 -8.30
CA VAL A 73 11.10 -5.71 -8.84
C VAL A 73 11.57 -4.58 -7.92
N ILE A 74 11.41 -4.76 -6.61
CA ILE A 74 11.58 -3.70 -5.61
C ILE A 74 12.96 -3.83 -4.97
N ASP A 75 13.72 -2.73 -4.96
CA ASP A 75 14.97 -2.63 -4.22
C ASP A 75 14.67 -2.46 -2.71
N HIS A 76 14.03 -1.35 -2.34
CA HIS A 76 13.62 -1.10 -0.95
C HIS A 76 12.38 -0.24 -0.81
N VAL A 77 11.75 -0.30 0.37
CA VAL A 77 10.69 0.64 0.77
C VAL A 77 11.38 1.95 1.15
N LYS A 78 11.12 3.02 0.41
CA LYS A 78 11.71 4.34 0.68
C LYS A 78 11.11 4.94 1.94
N ARG A 79 9.78 5.02 2.00
CA ARG A 79 9.01 5.56 3.14
C ARG A 79 7.53 5.18 3.05
N ARG A 80 6.85 5.28 4.18
CA ARG A 80 5.38 5.34 4.22
C ARG A 80 4.91 6.74 3.83
N VAL A 81 3.74 6.81 3.24
CA VAL A 81 3.10 8.07 2.85
C VAL A 81 1.66 8.11 3.35
N THR A 82 1.12 9.31 3.50
CA THR A 82 -0.30 9.55 3.75
C THR A 82 -1.06 9.68 2.43
N TYR A 83 -2.40 9.63 2.49
CA TYR A 83 -3.25 9.76 1.32
C TYR A 83 -3.03 11.09 0.56
N ASP A 84 -2.81 12.18 1.27
CA ASP A 84 -2.61 13.51 0.67
C ASP A 84 -1.26 13.64 -0.07
N GLU A 85 -0.32 12.73 0.19
CA GLU A 85 0.97 12.67 -0.50
C GLU A 85 0.95 11.76 -1.74
N LEU A 86 -0.18 11.08 -1.99
CA LEU A 86 -0.36 10.32 -3.22
C LEU A 86 -0.47 11.26 -4.43
N THR A 87 0.04 10.81 -5.57
CA THR A 87 -0.21 11.50 -6.84
C THR A 87 -1.71 11.45 -7.16
N HIS A 88 -2.18 12.39 -7.96
CA HIS A 88 -3.57 12.36 -8.44
C HIS A 88 -3.88 11.03 -9.14
N GLY A 89 -2.94 10.49 -9.93
CA GLY A 89 -3.06 9.15 -10.54
C GLY A 89 -3.24 8.05 -9.48
N SER A 90 -2.38 8.02 -8.46
CA SER A 90 -2.49 7.05 -7.37
C SER A 90 -3.81 7.16 -6.59
N GLN A 91 -4.30 8.38 -6.33
CA GLN A 91 -5.58 8.57 -5.65
C GLN A 91 -6.77 8.08 -6.47
N MET A 92 -6.70 8.21 -7.80
CA MET A 92 -7.73 7.72 -8.72
C MET A 92 -7.71 6.19 -8.83
N GLU A 93 -6.53 5.57 -8.81
CA GLU A 93 -6.40 4.10 -8.89
C GLU A 93 -6.69 3.39 -7.56
N LEU A 94 -6.43 4.02 -6.42
CA LEU A 94 -6.55 3.40 -5.10
C LEU A 94 -7.91 2.71 -4.86
N PRO A 95 -9.08 3.31 -5.15
CA PRO A 95 -10.37 2.65 -4.91
C PRO A 95 -10.53 1.34 -5.69
N PHE A 96 -10.08 1.30 -6.94
CA PHE A 96 -10.15 0.11 -7.80
C PHE A 96 -9.24 -1.00 -7.28
N ILE A 97 -8.02 -0.64 -6.86
CA ILE A 97 -7.07 -1.61 -6.29
C ILE A 97 -7.58 -2.15 -4.95
N LEU A 98 -8.15 -1.30 -4.08
CA LEU A 98 -8.72 -1.72 -2.81
C LEU A 98 -9.89 -2.69 -3.01
N GLU A 99 -10.78 -2.40 -3.96
CA GLU A 99 -11.88 -3.30 -4.32
C GLU A 99 -11.35 -4.67 -4.75
N ASN A 100 -10.33 -4.71 -5.62
CA ASN A 100 -9.71 -5.97 -6.05
C ASN A 100 -9.11 -6.75 -4.87
N ILE A 101 -8.35 -6.09 -3.98
CA ILE A 101 -7.75 -6.74 -2.80
C ILE A 101 -8.84 -7.33 -1.89
N ILE A 102 -9.95 -6.61 -1.72
CA ILE A 102 -11.09 -7.05 -0.91
C ILE A 102 -11.77 -8.26 -1.54
N LEU A 103 -12.05 -8.22 -2.85
CA LEU A 103 -12.66 -9.32 -3.58
C LEU A 103 -11.80 -10.58 -3.59
N GLU A 104 -10.48 -10.44 -3.73
CA GLU A 104 -9.54 -11.58 -3.65
C GLU A 104 -9.55 -12.26 -2.26
N ASN A 105 -9.91 -11.52 -1.21
CA ASN A 105 -9.94 -12.00 0.17
C ASN A 105 -11.34 -11.90 0.78
N GLU A 106 -12.39 -12.08 -0.04
CA GLU A 106 -13.78 -11.82 0.33
C GLU A 106 -14.18 -12.47 1.66
N SER A 107 -13.79 -13.74 1.88
CA SER A 107 -14.13 -14.48 3.11
C SER A 107 -13.70 -13.74 4.37
N LYS A 108 -12.47 -13.19 4.40
CA LYS A 108 -11.95 -12.43 5.56
C LYS A 108 -12.84 -11.23 5.90
N TYR A 109 -13.35 -10.53 4.88
CA TYR A 109 -14.17 -9.34 5.07
C TYR A 109 -15.63 -9.69 5.36
N VAL A 110 -16.18 -10.72 4.74
CA VAL A 110 -17.52 -11.23 5.04
C VAL A 110 -17.60 -11.78 6.46
N ASP A 111 -16.58 -12.53 6.89
CA ASP A 111 -16.49 -13.06 8.26
C ASP A 111 -16.49 -11.94 9.30
N PHE A 112 -15.86 -10.79 9.02
CA PHE A 112 -15.94 -9.62 9.89
C PHE A 112 -17.38 -9.15 10.12
N PHE A 113 -18.24 -9.15 9.09
CA PHE A 113 -19.66 -8.79 9.25
C PHE A 113 -20.44 -9.87 10.00
N ASN A 114 -20.17 -11.14 9.71
CA ASN A 114 -20.86 -12.27 10.33
C ASN A 114 -20.53 -12.41 11.82
N ASP A 115 -19.29 -12.12 12.20
CA ASP A 115 -18.77 -12.23 13.56
C ASP A 115 -18.81 -10.89 14.32
N ALA A 116 -19.36 -9.84 13.72
CA ALA A 116 -19.41 -8.51 14.33
C ALA A 116 -20.20 -8.53 15.64
N TYR A 117 -19.63 -7.90 16.68
CA TYR A 117 -20.22 -7.86 18.01
C TYR A 117 -20.27 -6.43 18.58
N PRO A 118 -21.14 -6.17 19.58
CA PRO A 118 -21.16 -4.89 20.29
C PRO A 118 -19.87 -4.72 21.11
N ILE A 119 -19.09 -3.68 20.81
CA ILE A 119 -17.87 -3.34 21.57
C ILE A 119 -18.27 -2.74 22.93
N THR A 120 -19.31 -1.91 22.95
CA THR A 120 -19.96 -1.41 24.17
C THR A 120 -21.47 -1.38 23.98
N ASN A 121 -22.22 -1.06 25.04
CA ASN A 121 -23.69 -0.88 24.97
C ASN A 121 -24.14 0.25 24.02
N ARG A 122 -23.22 1.09 23.52
CA ARG A 122 -23.51 2.23 22.63
C ARG A 122 -22.66 2.25 21.36
N LEU A 123 -21.78 1.28 21.15
CA LEU A 123 -20.87 1.25 20.00
C LEU A 123 -20.78 -0.18 19.47
N HIS A 124 -21.24 -0.37 18.25
CA HIS A 124 -21.09 -1.62 17.52
C HIS A 124 -19.81 -1.61 16.66
N MET A 125 -19.22 -2.78 16.44
CA MET A 125 -18.06 -2.93 15.56
C MET A 125 -18.33 -2.48 14.11
N LEU A 126 -19.60 -2.52 13.68
CA LEU A 126 -20.04 -2.09 12.34
C LEU A 126 -20.20 -0.57 12.19
N GLU A 127 -20.04 0.19 13.27
CA GLU A 127 -20.12 1.66 13.27
C GLU A 127 -18.74 2.33 13.19
N LEU A 128 -17.68 1.54 13.02
CA LEU A 128 -16.28 1.98 12.84
C LEU A 128 -15.93 2.08 11.35
#